data_AF-A0A2G8CT86-F1
#
_entry.id   AF-A0A2G8CT86-F1
#
_cell.length_a   1.000
_cell.length_b   1.000
_cell.length_c   1.000
_cell.angle_alpha   90.00
_cell.angle_beta   90.00
_cell.angle_gamma   90.00
#
_symmetry.space_group_name_H-M   'P 1'
#
loop_
_entity.id
_entity.type
_entity.pdbx_description
1 polymer ?
#
loop_
_entity_poly.entity_id
_entity_poly.type
_entity_poly.pdbx_seq_one_letter_code
_entity_poly.pdbx_strand_id
1 'polypeptide(L)'
;MRLLDGIDLSDAVVRFLAKDPASAEAESRAGFASEAACGAGRIAVRALLLETMRIQPDWTRPLDGIGAEVAAVMGDRHPELSSEARERLGRYFTRFVAAAGR
;
A
#
# COMPACT_ATOMS: atom_id res chain seq x y z
N MET A 1 -6.01 -9.70 -12.43
CA MET A 1 -4.73 -8.96 -12.31
C MET A 1 -4.68 -7.94 -13.42
N ARG A 2 -4.91 -6.65 -13.12
CA ARG A 2 -4.82 -5.58 -14.13
C ARG A 2 -3.41 -5.02 -14.08
N LEU A 3 -2.69 -5.15 -15.18
CA LEU A 3 -1.34 -4.61 -15.32
C LEU A 3 -1.46 -3.17 -15.81
N LEU A 4 -0.95 -2.19 -15.06
CA LEU A 4 -0.65 -0.88 -15.61
C LEU A 4 0.67 -1.05 -16.37
N ASP A 5 0.64 -1.09 -17.70
CA ASP A 5 1.85 -1.25 -18.53
C ASP A 5 2.75 -2.44 -18.14
N GLY A 6 2.16 -3.58 -17.75
CA GLY A 6 2.92 -4.76 -17.31
C GLY A 6 3.30 -4.80 -15.83
N ILE A 7 2.85 -3.83 -15.03
CA ILE A 7 3.16 -3.74 -13.59
C ILE A 7 2.07 -4.41 -12.76
N ASP A 8 2.44 -5.40 -11.96
CA ASP A 8 1.59 -5.94 -10.90
C ASP A 8 1.59 -4.97 -9.71
N LEU A 9 0.46 -4.28 -9.53
CA LEU A 9 0.29 -3.28 -8.48
C LEU A 9 0.34 -3.90 -7.07
N SER A 10 -0.05 -5.17 -6.92
CA SER A 10 0.02 -5.86 -5.64
C SER A 10 1.46 -6.07 -5.21
N ASP A 11 2.26 -6.61 -6.13
CA ASP A 11 3.69 -6.85 -5.92
C ASP A 11 4.45 -5.53 -5.69
N ALA A 12 4.10 -4.49 -6.45
CA ALA A 12 4.62 -3.15 -6.20
C ALA A 12 4.32 -2.68 -4.77
N VAL A 13 3.06 -2.72 -4.30
CA VAL A 13 2.72 -2.33 -2.92
C VAL A 13 3.51 -3.12 -1.88
N VAL A 14 3.63 -4.44 -2.05
CA VAL A 14 4.33 -5.31 -1.09
C VAL A 14 5.80 -4.93 -0.95
N ARG A 15 6.50 -4.68 -2.07
CA ARG A 15 7.91 -4.27 -2.11
C ARG A 15 8.13 -2.86 -1.56
N PHE A 16 7.25 -1.92 -1.95
CA PHE A 16 7.35 -0.54 -1.48
C PHE A 16 7.07 -0.39 0.01
N LEU A 17 6.19 -1.24 0.56
CA LEU A 17 5.88 -1.28 1.98
C LEU A 17 6.59 -2.44 2.68
N ALA A 18 7.81 -2.77 2.23
CA ALA A 18 8.68 -3.72 2.89
C ALA A 18 8.86 -3.37 4.38
N LYS A 19 9.16 -4.39 5.20
CA LYS A 19 9.16 -4.26 6.66
C LYS A 19 10.21 -3.29 7.20
N ASP A 20 11.27 -3.04 6.44
CA ASP A 20 12.39 -2.16 6.79
C ASP A 20 12.67 -1.12 5.69
N PRO A 21 12.96 0.16 6.03
CA PRO A 21 13.18 1.23 5.04
C PRO A 21 14.36 0.97 4.09
N ALA A 22 15.43 0.33 4.55
CA ALA A 22 16.58 0.01 3.70
C ALA A 22 16.22 -1.09 2.69
N SER A 23 15.32 -2.00 3.08
CA SER A 23 14.78 -3.03 2.18
C SER A 23 13.80 -2.43 1.16
N ALA A 24 13.00 -1.44 1.57
CA ALA A 24 12.04 -0.78 0.68
C ALA A 24 12.70 -0.05 -0.50
N GLU A 25 13.83 0.64 -0.30
CA GLU A 25 14.54 1.29 -1.42
C GLU A 25 15.15 0.26 -2.39
N ALA A 26 15.82 -0.78 -1.87
CA ALA A 26 16.42 -1.84 -2.67
C ALA A 26 15.36 -2.65 -3.45
N GLU A 27 14.26 -3.01 -2.79
CA GLU A 27 13.16 -3.78 -3.38
C GLU A 27 12.29 -2.94 -4.32
N SER A 28 12.17 -1.62 -4.09
CA SER A 28 11.44 -0.71 -4.99
C SER A 28 12.06 -0.62 -6.38
N ARG A 29 13.37 -0.91 -6.51
CA ARG A 29 14.09 -0.92 -7.78
C ARG A 29 14.17 -2.32 -8.38
N ALA A 30 14.13 -3.35 -7.53
CA ALA A 30 14.20 -4.74 -7.94
C ALA A 30 12.88 -5.17 -8.62
N GLY A 31 13.03 -5.82 -9.78
CA GLY A 31 11.95 -6.52 -10.49
C GLY A 31 10.96 -5.65 -11.28
N PHE A 32 11.30 -4.38 -11.54
CA PHE A 32 10.70 -3.64 -12.66
C PHE A 32 11.52 -3.87 -13.93
N ALA A 33 10.85 -4.07 -15.06
CA ALA A 33 11.49 -4.36 -16.34
C ALA A 33 12.31 -3.17 -16.91
N SER A 34 12.05 -1.95 -16.43
CA SER A 34 12.77 -0.73 -16.82
C SER A 34 12.66 0.34 -15.74
N GLU A 35 13.50 1.37 -15.82
CA GLU A 35 13.43 2.53 -14.93
C GLU A 35 12.12 3.32 -15.11
N ALA A 36 11.60 3.38 -16.34
CA ALA A 36 10.28 3.96 -16.63
C ALA A 36 9.15 3.18 -15.93
N ALA A 37 9.19 1.83 -15.97
CA ALA A 37 8.22 0.99 -15.27
C ALA A 37 8.33 1.14 -13.75
N CYS A 38 9.55 1.25 -13.21
CA CYS A 38 9.78 1.57 -11.81
C CYS A 38 9.16 2.93 -11.42
N GLY A 39 9.37 3.96 -12.25
CA GLY A 39 8.76 5.28 -12.06
C GLY A 39 7.23 5.25 -12.07
N ALA A 40 6.62 4.53 -13.02
CA ALA A 40 5.17 4.36 -13.09
C ALA A 40 4.64 3.59 -11.87
N GLY A 41 5.32 2.53 -11.44
CA GLY A 41 4.99 1.76 -10.23
C GLY A 41 5.02 2.63 -8.96
N ARG A 42 6.05 3.48 -8.82
CA ARG A 42 6.15 4.46 -7.72
C ARG A 42 4.97 5.40 -7.65
N ILE A 43 4.59 5.96 -8.81
CA ILE A 43 3.46 6.89 -8.91
C ILE A 43 2.16 6.18 -8.53
N ALA A 44 1.94 4.97 -9.03
CA ALA A 44 0.74 4.20 -8.74
C ALA A 44 0.63 3.82 -7.25
N VAL A 45 1.71 3.32 -6.64
CA VAL A 45 1.75 3.02 -5.19
C VAL A 45 1.50 4.30 -4.39
N ARG A 46 2.11 5.43 -4.75
CA ARG A 46 1.88 6.70 -4.04
C ARG A 46 0.43 7.16 -4.12
N ALA A 47 -0.24 6.95 -5.25
CA ALA A 47 -1.67 7.24 -5.37
C ALA A 47 -2.49 6.38 -4.41
N LEU A 48 -2.20 5.08 -4.30
CA LEU A 48 -2.85 4.18 -3.33
C LEU A 48 -2.60 4.60 -1.89
N LEU A 49 -1.39 5.04 -1.53
CA LEU A 49 -1.09 5.53 -0.18
C LEU A 49 -1.88 6.80 0.17
N LEU A 50 -1.95 7.75 -0.77
CA LEU A 50 -2.74 8.97 -0.60
C LEU A 50 -4.24 8.66 -0.47
N GLU A 51 -4.75 7.71 -1.24
CA GLU A 51 -6.13 7.25 -1.09
C GLU A 51 -6.36 6.58 0.27
N THR A 52 -5.45 5.68 0.66
CA THR A 52 -5.49 4.99 1.95
C THR A 52 -5.57 5.99 3.10
N MET A 53 -4.74 7.04 3.07
CA MET A 53 -4.73 8.11 4.08
C MET A 53 -6.02 8.95 4.14
N ARG A 54 -6.86 8.93 3.10
CA ARG A 54 -8.13 9.66 3.07
C ARG A 54 -9.30 8.86 3.63
N ILE A 55 -9.11 7.57 3.89
CA ILE A 55 -10.16 6.74 4.50
C ILE A 55 -10.47 7.27 5.90
N GLN A 56 -11.76 7.39 6.21
CA GLN A 56 -12.26 7.76 7.53
C GLN A 56 -12.79 6.50 8.20
N PRO A 57 -11.96 5.75 8.94
CA PRO A 57 -12.39 4.55 9.63
C PRO A 57 -13.22 4.88 10.88
N ASP A 58 -13.88 3.88 11.44
CA ASP A 58 -14.45 3.98 12.77
C ASP A 58 -13.35 4.13 13.84
N TRP A 59 -13.23 5.36 14.32
CA TRP A 59 -12.24 5.80 15.28
C TRP A 59 -12.47 5.30 16.71
N THR A 60 -13.61 4.67 16.99
CA THR A 60 -13.87 4.02 18.29
C THR A 60 -13.21 2.65 18.40
N ARG A 61 -12.73 2.10 17.28
CA ARG A 61 -12.09 0.78 17.21
C ARG A 61 -10.61 0.84 17.62
N PRO A 62 -10.06 -0.27 18.12
CA PRO A 62 -8.61 -0.37 18.34
C PRO A 62 -7.84 -0.30 17.00
N LEU A 63 -6.55 0.04 17.08
CA LEU A 63 -5.71 0.29 15.89
C LEU A 63 -5.63 -0.91 14.93
N ASP A 64 -5.62 -2.13 15.45
CA ASP A 64 -5.67 -3.36 14.65
C ASP A 64 -7.00 -3.48 13.88
N GLY A 65 -8.12 -3.17 14.53
CA GLY A 65 -9.44 -3.09 13.91
C GLY A 65 -9.53 -2.01 12.83
N ILE A 66 -8.93 -0.84 13.07
CA ILE A 66 -8.83 0.24 12.09
C ILE A 66 -8.01 -0.21 10.86
N GLY A 67 -6.87 -0.88 11.09
CA GLY A 67 -6.03 -1.39 9.99
C GLY A 67 -6.77 -2.41 9.13
N ALA A 68 -7.55 -3.31 9.75
CA ALA A 68 -8.36 -4.30 9.04
C ALA A 68 -9.49 -3.65 8.22
N GLU A 69 -10.14 -2.61 8.76
CA GLU A 69 -11.18 -1.84 8.07
C GLU A 69 -10.63 -1.13 6.83
N VAL A 70 -9.49 -0.45 6.97
CA VAL A 70 -8.80 0.21 5.86
C VAL A 70 -8.42 -0.82 4.78
N ALA A 71 -7.90 -1.99 5.17
CA ALA A 71 -7.58 -3.06 4.22
C ALA A 71 -8.82 -3.58 3.48
N ALA A 72 -9.97 -3.68 4.15
CA ALA A 72 -11.24 -4.07 3.54
C ALA A 72 -11.71 -3.01 2.53
N VAL A 73 -11.72 -1.73 2.90
CA VAL A 73 -12.10 -0.62 2.00
C VAL A 73 -11.21 -0.58 0.76
N MET A 74 -9.88 -0.74 0.91
CA MET A 74 -8.97 -0.82 -0.23
C MET A 74 -9.22 -2.08 -1.07
N GLY A 75 -9.66 -3.18 -0.47
CA GLY A 75 -10.05 -4.38 -1.20
C GLY A 75 -11.32 -4.22 -2.03
N ASP A 76 -12.29 -3.46 -1.55
CA ASP A 76 -13.51 -3.15 -2.29
C ASP A 76 -13.25 -2.20 -3.45
N ARG A 77 -12.37 -1.21 -3.26
CA ARG A 77 -12.01 -0.21 -4.28
C ARG A 77 -11.01 -0.74 -5.31
N HIS A 78 -10.10 -1.61 -4.88
CA HIS A 78 -9.06 -2.23 -5.71
C HIS A 78 -9.13 -3.75 -5.58
N PRO A 79 -10.16 -4.40 -6.15
CA PRO A 79 -10.30 -5.85 -6.11
C PRO A 79 -9.13 -6.58 -6.78
N GLU A 80 -8.35 -5.89 -7.62
CA GLU A 80 -7.12 -6.38 -8.23
C GLU A 80 -5.94 -6.53 -7.26
N LEU A 81 -5.95 -5.85 -6.11
CA LEU A 81 -4.89 -5.98 -5.11
C LEU A 81 -4.96 -7.33 -4.41
N SER A 82 -3.82 -7.95 -4.16
CA SER A 82 -3.73 -9.14 -3.32
C SER A 82 -4.12 -8.83 -1.87
N SER A 83 -4.53 -9.86 -1.12
CA SER A 83 -4.80 -9.73 0.31
C SER A 83 -3.60 -9.17 1.07
N GLU A 84 -2.38 -9.60 0.73
CA GLU A 84 -1.15 -9.09 1.36
C GLU A 84 -0.96 -7.59 1.08
N ALA A 85 -1.14 -7.14 -0.17
CA ALA A 85 -1.00 -5.72 -0.50
C ALA A 85 -2.00 -4.86 0.30
N ARG A 86 -3.25 -5.31 0.44
CA ARG A 86 -4.28 -4.62 1.23
C ARG A 86 -3.89 -4.56 2.71
N GLU A 87 -3.40 -5.65 3.27
CA GLU A 87 -2.90 -5.66 4.65
C GLU A 87 -1.73 -4.69 4.86
N ARG A 88 -0.81 -4.59 3.90
CA ARG A 88 0.31 -3.63 3.97
C ARG A 88 -0.20 -2.19 3.98
N LEU A 89 -1.21 -1.87 3.18
CA LEU A 89 -1.85 -0.54 3.19
C LEU A 89 -2.52 -0.24 4.54
N GLY A 90 -3.26 -1.21 5.10
CA GLY A 90 -3.85 -1.08 6.44
C GLY A 90 -2.80 -0.83 7.53
N ARG A 91 -1.68 -1.57 7.52
CA ARG A 91 -0.56 -1.38 8.44
C ARG A 91 0.17 -0.04 8.24
N TYR A 92 0.27 0.42 7.00
CA TYR A 92 0.83 1.73 6.69
C TYR A 92 -0.03 2.85 7.33
N PHE A 93 -1.35 2.76 7.16
CA PHE A 93 -2.29 3.71 7.75
C PHE A 93 -2.16 3.76 9.28
N THR A 94 -2.14 2.61 9.95
CA THR A 94 -2.06 2.58 11.43
C THR A 94 -0.74 3.12 11.95
N ARG A 95 0.38 2.85 11.27
CA ARG A 95 1.69 3.48 11.61
C ARG A 95 1.66 4.99 11.47
N PHE A 96 1.09 5.50 10.37
CA PHE A 96 0.98 6.93 10.13
C PHE A 96 0.15 7.61 11.23
N VAL A 97 -1.02 7.05 11.54
CA VAL A 97 -1.92 7.59 12.56
C VAL A 97 -1.33 7.49 13.96
N ALA A 98 -0.66 6.39 14.31
CA ALA A 98 0.05 6.25 15.59
C ALA A 98 1.19 7.28 15.73
N ALA A 99 1.92 7.55 14.64
CA ALA A 99 2.97 8.58 14.63
C ALA A 99 2.40 10.01 14.73
N ALA A 100 1.17 10.23 14.27
CA ALA A 100 0.48 11.52 14.32
C ALA A 100 -0.15 11.85 15.69
N GLY A 101 0.01 10.99 16.70
CA GLY A 101 -0.45 11.25 18.06
C GLY A 101 -1.94 10.99 18.29
N ARG A 102 -2.50 10.02 17.58
CA ARG A 102 -3.71 9.34 18.08
C ARG A 102 -3.44 8.50 19.31
#